data_AF-A0A355DUU0-F1
#
_entry.id   AF-A0A355DUU0-F1
#
_cell.length_a   1.000
_cell.length_b   1.000
_cell.length_c   1.000
_cell.angle_alpha   90.00
_cell.angle_beta   90.00
_cell.angle_gamma   90.00
#
_symmetry.space_group_name_H-M   'P 1'
#
loop_
_entity.id
_entity.type
_entity.pdbx_description
1 polymer ?
#
loop_
_entity_poly.entity_id
_entity_poly.type
_entity_poly.pdbx_seq_one_letter_code
_entity_poly.pdbx_strand_id
1 'polypeptide(L)' 'IVKGKITKLMGFEGLKRVDLQEASAGNIVAVSGFANANIGETITCPNEPQALPLIKVDEPTLQMTFSV' A
#
# COMPACT_ATOMS: atom_id res chain seq x y z
N ILE A 1 1.21 2.53 -16.04
CA ILE A 1 1.32 1.28 -15.24
C ILE A 1 2.79 1.07 -14.92
N VAL A 2 3.16 1.09 -13.64
CA VAL A 2 4.54 0.85 -13.20
C VAL A 2 4.66 -0.63 -12.82
N LYS A 3 5.68 -1.30 -13.35
CA LYS A 3 5.98 -2.69 -12.98
C LYS A 3 6.89 -2.68 -11.76
N GLY A 4 6.59 -3.53 -10.79
CA GLY A 4 7.39 -3.75 -9.59
C GLY A 4 7.50 -5.24 -9.28
N LYS A 5 8.45 -5.59 -8.42
CA LYS A 5 8.64 -6.96 -7.94
C LYS A 5 8.57 -6.96 -6.43
N ILE A 6 7.77 -7.87 -5.87
CA ILE A 6 7.74 -8.09 -4.43
C ILE A 6 9.09 -8.64 -3.99
N THR A 7 9.75 -7.93 -3.08
CA THR A 7 11.05 -8.32 -2.49
C THR A 7 10.91 -8.90 -1.10
N LYS A 8 9.87 -8.47 -0.36
CA LYS A 8 9.55 -8.97 0.98
C LYS A 8 8.05 -8.92 1.21
N LEU A 9 7.53 -9.97 1.84
CA LEU A 9 6.13 -10.09 2.25
C LEU A 9 6.10 -10.36 3.76
N MET A 10 5.36 -9.54 4.49
CA MET A 10 5.24 -9.67 5.95
C MET A 10 3.77 -9.63 6.36
N GLY A 11 3.39 -10.54 7.24
CA GLY A 11 2.10 -10.53 7.93
C GLY A 11 2.19 -9.83 9.28
N PHE A 12 1.04 -9.75 9.94
CA PHE A 12 0.93 -9.22 11.30
C PHE A 12 0.41 -10.30 12.24
N GLU A 13 1.14 -10.54 13.32
CA GLU A 13 0.73 -11.42 14.43
C GLU A 13 0.72 -10.57 15.72
N GLY A 14 -0.48 -10.14 16.12
CA GLY A 14 -0.64 -9.10 17.14
C GLY A 14 0.04 -7.80 16.69
N LEU A 15 1.03 -7.34 17.46
CA LEU A 15 1.82 -6.14 17.15
C LEU A 15 3.13 -6.44 16.43
N LYS A 16 3.45 -7.73 16.19
CA LYS A 16 4.69 -8.16 15.54
C LYS A 16 4.47 -8.33 14.05
N ARG A 17 5.52 -8.03 13.27
CA ARG A 17 5.58 -8.37 11.85
C ARG A 17 6.32 -9.69 11.68
N VAL A 18 5.76 -10.61 10.90
CA VAL A 18 6.32 -11.94 10.64
C VAL A 18 6.51 -12.12 9.13
N ASP A 19 7.59 -12.77 8.71
CA ASP A 19 7.83 -13.03 7.29
C ASP A 19 6.86 -14.11 6.78
N LEU A 20 6.26 -13.88 5.61
CA LEU A 20 5.32 -14.79 4.96
C LEU A 20 5.82 -15.20 3.57
N GLN A 21 5.49 -16.42 3.15
CA GLN A 21 5.76 -16.89 1.78
C GLN A 21 4.61 -16.55 0.82
N GLU A 22 3.37 -16.59 1.30
CA GLU A 22 2.17 -16.29 0.53
C GLU A 22 1.14 -15.54 1.38
N ALA A 23 0.25 -14.81 0.71
CA ALA A 23 -0.88 -14.13 1.33
C ALA A 23 -2.08 -14.21 0.39
N SER A 24 -3.28 -14.26 0.96
CA SER A 24 -4.53 -14.39 0.23
C SER A 24 -5.50 -13.24 0.55
N ALA A 25 -6.62 -13.20 -0.20
CA ALA A 25 -7.64 -12.19 -0.01
C ALA A 25 -8.16 -12.20 1.44
N GLY A 26 -8.28 -11.00 2.03
CA GLY A 26 -8.66 -10.82 3.43
C GLY A 26 -7.48 -10.74 4.40
N ASN A 27 -6.24 -10.97 3.95
CA ASN A 27 -5.06 -10.74 4.78
C ASN A 27 -4.64 -9.27 4.75
N ILE A 28 -4.22 -8.75 5.91
CA ILE A 28 -3.53 -7.48 6.03
C ILE A 28 -2.03 -7.78 6.05
N VAL A 29 -1.29 -7.27 5.07
CA VAL A 29 0.13 -7.55 4.88
C VAL A 29 0.92 -6.29 4.55
N ALA A 30 2.20 -6.31 4.88
CA ALA A 30 3.17 -5.32 4.42
C ALA A 30 4.01 -5.91 3.28
N VAL A 31 4.17 -5.15 2.20
CA VAL A 31 4.87 -5.55 1.00
C VAL A 31 6.00 -4.56 0.71
N SER A 32 7.16 -5.06 0.29
CA SER A 32 8.30 -4.23 -0.14
C SER A 32 8.64 -4.49 -1.61
N GLY A 33 9.26 -3.51 -2.28
CA GLY A 33 9.69 -3.61 -3.68
C GLY A 33 8.97 -2.67 -4.66
N PHE A 34 8.15 -1.74 -4.15
CA PHE A 34 7.52 -0.68 -4.90
C PHE A 34 7.99 0.67 -4.34
N ALA A 35 8.91 1.35 -5.03
CA ALA A 35 9.54 2.57 -4.51
C ALA A 35 8.56 3.76 -4.38
N ASN A 36 7.58 3.82 -5.28
CA ASN A 36 6.66 4.97 -5.41
C ASN A 36 5.21 4.59 -5.10
N ALA A 37 4.97 3.59 -4.24
CA ALA A 37 3.61 3.21 -3.85
C ALA A 37 3.03 4.22 -2.85
N ASN A 38 1.92 4.88 -3.21
CA ASN A 38 1.22 5.86 -2.38
C ASN A 38 -0.07 5.31 -1.79
N ILE A 39 -0.59 6.00 -0.77
CA ILE A 39 -1.88 5.67 -0.15
C ILE A 39 -2.99 5.79 -1.20
N GLY A 40 -3.83 4.76 -1.31
CA GLY A 40 -4.95 4.71 -2.26
C GLY A 40 -4.60 4.08 -3.60
N GLU A 41 -3.33 3.78 -3.88
CA GLU A 41 -2.93 3.05 -5.09
C GLU A 41 -3.24 1.55 -4.99
N THR A 42 -3.45 0.90 -6.14
CA THR A 42 -3.74 -0.54 -6.22
C THR A 42 -2.61 -1.28 -6.93
N ILE A 43 -2.05 -2.30 -6.28
CA ILE A 43 -1.12 -3.26 -6.91
C ILE A 43 -1.94 -4.39 -7.53
N THR A 44 -1.68 -4.69 -8.80
CA THR A 44 -2.50 -5.63 -9.59
C THR A 44 -1.65 -6.60 -10.39
N CYS A 45 -2.29 -7.62 -10.97
CA CYS A 45 -1.64 -8.53 -11.90
C CYS A 45 -1.16 -7.75 -13.15
N PRO A 46 0.10 -7.92 -13.59
CA PRO A 46 0.61 -7.21 -14.76
C PRO A 46 -0.05 -7.61 -16.08
N ASN A 47 -0.70 -8.79 -16.14
CA ASN A 47 -1.37 -9.30 -17.34
C ASN A 47 -2.80 -8.77 -17.49
N GLU A 48 -3.46 -8.47 -16.37
CA GLU A 48 -4.84 -7.95 -16.34
C GLU A 48 -4.96 -6.93 -15.20
N PRO A 49 -4.53 -5.68 -15.44
CA PRO A 49 -4.50 -4.65 -14.41
C PRO A 49 -5.92 -4.09 -14.18
N GLN A 50 -6.48 -4.34 -13.00
CA GLN A 50 -7.74 -3.75 -12.55
C GLN A 50 -7.52 -2.96 -11.26
N ALA A 51 -7.45 -1.63 -11.39
CA ALA A 51 -7.32 -0.75 -10.24
C ALA A 51 -8.64 -0.66 -9.46
N LEU A 52 -8.56 -0.59 -8.13
CA LEU A 52 -9.71 -0.31 -7.30
C LEU A 52 -10.08 1.18 -7.39
N PRO A 53 -11.35 1.54 -7.11
CA PRO A 53 -11.76 2.93 -7.02
C PRO A 53 -10.91 3.68 -5.99
N LEU A 54 -10.43 4.87 -6.37
CA LEU A 54 -9.67 5.74 -5.48
C LEU A 54 -10.55 6.20 -4.32
N ILE A 55 -9.97 6.21 -3.12
CA ILE A 55 -10.61 6.78 -1.95
C ILE A 55 -10.53 8.31 -2.06
N LYS A 56 -11.67 8.98 -1.86
CA LYS A 56 -11.70 10.44 -1.80
C LYS A 56 -11.09 10.91 -0.49
N VAL A 57 -10.02 11.70 -0.57
CA VAL A 57 -9.43 12.38 0.58
C VAL A 57 -10.14 13.73 0.72
N ASP A 58 -10.67 14.00 1.91
CA ASP A 58 -11.31 15.28 2.20
C ASP A 58 -10.27 16.39 2.31
N GLU A 59 -10.69 17.61 1.94
CA GLU A 59 -9.82 18.77 1.98
C GLU A 59 -9.42 19.11 3.42
N PRO A 60 -8.19 19.63 3.65
CA PRO A 60 -7.73 19.99 4.98
C PRO A 60 -8.65 21.04 5.60
N THR A 61 -9.14 20.76 6.80
CA THR A 61 -10.06 21.65 7.53
C THR A 61 -9.36 22.78 8.29
N LEU A 62 -8.04 22.65 8.49
CA LEU A 62 -7.21 23.60 9.21
C LEU A 62 -5.92 23.86 8.43
N GLN A 63 -5.56 25.13 8.31
CA GLN A 63 -4.29 25.57 7.76
C GLN A 63 -3.51 26.33 8.84
N MET A 64 -2.30 25.89 9.14
CA MET A 64 -1.37 26.61 10.02
C MET A 64 -0.14 27.06 9.23
N THR A 65 0.20 28.34 9.36
CA THR A 65 1.42 28.91 8.79
C THR A 65 2.44 29.08 9.91
N PHE A 66 3.57 28.39 9.79
CA PHE A 66 4.71 28.59 10.70
C PHE A 66 5.67 29.61 10.08
N SER A 67 6.11 30.59 10.88
CA SER A 67 7.17 31.57 10.53
C SER A 67 8.28 31.52 11.58
N VAL A 68 9.52 31.75 11.13
CA VAL A 68 10.68 32.03 11.98
C VAL A 68 10.58 33.42 12.58
#